data_AF-A0A2V7C995-F1
#
_entry.id   AF-A0A2V7C995-F1
#
_cell.length_a   1.000
_cell.length_b   1.000
_cell.length_c   1.000
_cell.angle_alpha   90.00
_cell.angle_beta   90.00
_cell.angle_gamma   90.00
#
_symmetry.space_group_name_H-M   'P 1'
#
loop_
_entity.id
_entity.type
_entity.pdbx_description
1 polymer ?
#
loop_
_entity_poly.entity_id
_entity_poly.type
_entity_poly.pdbx_seq_one_letter_code
_entity_poly.pdbx_strand_id
1 'polypeptide(L)'
;MSMDSEKRPEKLLRASLLQGHEAKLSYLGHVLIEHRHGLVVNSRLTRATGRAEWEAAWAMAKDIPGRRRATLGADKHYDDRDFVKCLRTLHVTPHVAQKDIRALDARTTRHAGYGVSQRFRKR
;
A
#
# COMPACT_ATOMS: atom_id res chain seq x y z
N MET A 1 31.46 -16.37 -1.82
CA MET A 1 30.47 -17.17 -2.55
C MET A 1 29.21 -16.34 -2.70
N SER A 2 29.17 -15.53 -3.75
CA SER A 2 28.03 -14.70 -4.11
C SER A 2 27.07 -15.58 -4.90
N MET A 3 25.85 -15.76 -4.38
CA MET A 3 24.78 -16.45 -5.11
C MET A 3 23.99 -15.41 -5.90
N ASP A 4 23.77 -15.75 -7.16
CA ASP A 4 23.28 -14.91 -8.22
C ASP A 4 21.90 -14.29 -7.93
N SER A 5 21.85 -12.97 -8.14
CA SER A 5 20.64 -12.17 -8.32
C SER A 5 20.01 -12.54 -9.66
N GLU A 6 19.29 -13.66 -9.68
CA GLU A 6 18.57 -14.11 -10.87
C GLU A 6 17.37 -13.18 -11.15
N LYS A 7 17.57 -12.39 -12.20
CA LYS A 7 16.70 -11.36 -12.78
C LYS A 7 15.25 -11.84 -12.94
N ARG A 8 14.34 -11.35 -12.10
CA ARG A 8 12.91 -11.25 -12.46
C ARG A 8 12.76 -10.12 -13.48
N PRO A 9 12.17 -10.36 -14.65
CA PRO A 9 12.05 -9.34 -15.68
C PRO A 9 11.16 -8.20 -15.16
N GLU A 10 11.79 -7.04 -15.04
CA GLU A 10 11.21 -5.73 -14.85
C GLU A 10 10.22 -5.41 -15.98
N LYS A 11 8.94 -5.75 -15.79
CA LYS A 11 7.83 -5.25 -16.61
C LYS A 11 7.63 -3.74 -16.35
N LEU A 12 8.55 -2.95 -16.88
CA LEU A 12 8.42 -1.51 -17.08
C LEU A 12 7.48 -1.26 -18.26
N LEU A 13 6.18 -1.46 -18.07
CA LEU A 13 5.11 -0.91 -18.89
C LEU A 13 3.82 -1.46 -18.30
N ARG A 14 2.99 -0.61 -17.68
CA ARG A 14 1.55 -0.91 -17.70
C ARG A 14 1.11 -0.59 -19.12
N ALA A 15 1.41 -1.53 -20.02
CA ALA A 15 0.90 -1.53 -21.36
C ALA A 15 -0.61 -1.35 -21.26
N SER A 16 -1.11 -0.46 -22.09
CA SER A 16 -2.51 -0.37 -22.48
C SER A 16 -3.22 -1.71 -22.30
N LEU A 17 -4.27 -1.73 -21.48
CA LEU A 17 -5.14 -2.90 -21.36
C LEU A 17 -5.95 -3.18 -22.65
N LEU A 18 -5.73 -2.38 -23.69
CA LEU A 18 -6.23 -2.58 -25.05
C LEU A 18 -5.02 -2.76 -25.99
N GLN A 19 -4.92 -3.88 -26.70
CA GLN A 19 -3.93 -4.07 -27.76
C GLN A 19 -3.97 -2.86 -28.71
N GLY A 20 -2.88 -2.08 -28.77
CA GLY A 20 -2.71 -1.00 -29.75
C GLY A 20 -2.63 0.45 -29.23
N HIS A 21 -2.70 0.73 -27.92
CA HIS A 21 -2.44 2.11 -27.46
C HIS A 21 -0.98 2.36 -27.11
N GLU A 22 -0.47 3.46 -27.64
CA GLU A 22 0.85 4.02 -27.38
C GLU A 22 1.07 4.28 -25.88
N ALA A 23 2.28 3.97 -25.40
CA ALA A 23 2.65 4.16 -24.00
C ALA A 23 2.87 5.65 -23.71
N LYS A 24 1.87 6.30 -23.11
CA LYS A 24 1.99 7.69 -22.66
C LYS A 24 2.69 7.76 -21.31
N LEU A 25 3.69 8.64 -21.23
CA LEU A 25 4.29 9.05 -19.95
C LEU A 25 3.18 9.60 -19.04
N SER A 26 2.96 8.93 -17.92
CA SER A 26 1.95 9.30 -16.93
C SER A 26 2.56 9.29 -15.53
N TYR A 27 1.95 10.04 -14.63
CA TYR A 27 2.32 10.13 -13.22
C TYR A 27 1.15 9.68 -12.34
N LEU A 28 1.47 9.17 -11.16
CA LEU A 28 0.51 8.80 -10.12
C LEU A 28 0.67 9.76 -8.94
N GLY A 29 -0.44 10.39 -8.57
CA GLY A 29 -0.56 11.14 -7.33
C GLY A 29 -1.00 10.21 -6.21
N HIS A 30 -0.22 10.18 -5.13
CA HIS A 30 -0.50 9.40 -3.92
C HIS A 30 -0.81 10.37 -2.79
N VAL A 31 -1.79 10.03 -1.96
CA VAL A 31 -2.19 10.86 -0.81
C VAL A 31 -2.39 9.96 0.40
N LEU A 32 -1.78 10.34 1.53
CA LEU A 32 -2.03 9.76 2.83
C LEU A 32 -2.91 10.71 3.64
N ILE A 33 -4.00 10.17 4.18
CA ILE A 33 -5.01 10.94 4.91
C ILE A 33 -5.12 10.41 6.34
N GLU A 34 -5.18 11.31 7.31
CA GLU A 34 -5.56 11.00 8.69
C GLU A 34 -7.07 10.79 8.78
N HIS A 35 -7.49 9.64 9.30
CA HIS A 35 -8.85 9.13 9.12
C HIS A 35 -9.90 9.79 10.03
N ARG A 36 -9.52 10.48 11.11
CA ARG A 36 -10.47 11.12 12.04
C ARG A 36 -10.98 12.45 11.51
N HIS A 37 -10.11 13.24 10.92
CA HIS A 37 -10.43 14.60 10.50
C HIS A 37 -10.31 14.83 9.00
N GLY A 38 -9.86 13.83 8.24
CA GLY A 38 -9.72 13.93 6.77
C GLY A 38 -8.55 14.81 6.34
N LEU A 39 -7.56 15.01 7.22
CA LEU A 39 -6.40 15.85 6.92
C LEU A 39 -5.42 15.11 6.02
N VAL A 40 -4.96 15.77 4.95
CA VAL A 40 -3.84 15.28 4.15
C VAL A 40 -2.56 15.43 4.97
N VAL A 41 -1.90 14.31 5.25
CA VAL A 41 -0.68 14.28 6.09
C VAL A 41 0.58 13.93 5.30
N ASN A 42 0.42 13.37 4.09
CA ASN A 42 1.53 13.13 3.16
C ASN A 42 0.98 13.07 1.73
N SER A 43 1.77 13.49 0.75
CA SER A 43 1.46 13.35 -0.67
C SER A 43 2.74 13.11 -1.45
N ARG A 44 2.68 12.27 -2.49
CA ARG A 44 3.82 12.01 -3.38
C ARG A 44 3.37 11.94 -4.82
N LEU A 45 4.24 12.37 -5.73
CA LEU A 45 4.07 12.21 -7.16
C LEU A 45 5.15 11.24 -7.66
N THR A 46 4.75 10.15 -8.31
CA THR A 46 5.70 9.19 -8.88
C THR A 46 5.37 8.91 -10.34
N ARG A 47 6.37 8.47 -11.12
CA ARG A 47 6.11 7.98 -12.48
C ARG A 47 5.21 6.75 -12.42
N ALA A 48 4.26 6.63 -13.34
CA ALA A 48 3.35 5.49 -13.39
C ALA A 48 4.11 4.22 -13.85
N THR A 49 4.60 3.46 -12.88
CA THR A 49 5.20 2.13 -13.08
C THR A 49 4.33 1.08 -12.41
N GLY A 50 4.55 -0.21 -12.72
CA GLY A 50 3.80 -1.30 -12.10
C GLY A 50 3.97 -1.44 -10.57
N ARG A 51 4.94 -0.73 -9.97
CA ARG A 51 5.21 -0.75 -8.52
C ARG A 51 5.05 0.61 -7.84
N ALA A 52 4.75 1.65 -8.60
CA ALA A 52 4.73 3.03 -8.11
C ALA A 52 3.78 3.23 -6.91
N GLU A 53 2.61 2.59 -6.91
CA GLU A 53 1.66 2.62 -5.79
C GLU A 53 2.21 1.95 -4.52
N TRP A 54 2.92 0.83 -4.68
CA TRP A 54 3.48 0.06 -3.58
C TRP A 54 4.68 0.80 -2.97
N GLU A 55 5.59 1.30 -3.81
CA GLU A 55 6.76 2.07 -3.39
C GLU A 55 6.36 3.37 -2.70
N ALA A 56 5.37 4.10 -3.24
CA ALA A 56 4.86 5.30 -2.61
C ALA A 56 4.20 5.02 -1.26
N ALA A 57 3.34 4.00 -1.17
CA ALA A 57 2.67 3.63 0.07
C ALA A 57 3.67 3.19 1.16
N TRP A 58 4.68 2.39 0.80
CA TRP A 58 5.73 2.00 1.75
C TRP A 58 6.51 3.20 2.26
N ALA A 59 6.91 4.09 1.35
CA ALA A 59 7.69 5.26 1.73
C ALA A 59 6.87 6.26 2.56
N MET A 60 5.58 6.45 2.26
CA MET A 60 4.67 7.24 3.11
C MET A 60 4.47 6.60 4.48
N ALA A 61 4.37 5.28 4.57
CA ALA A 61 4.21 4.57 5.84
C ALA A 61 5.43 4.74 6.75
N LYS A 62 6.64 4.82 6.16
CA LYS A 62 7.90 5.07 6.89
C LYS A 62 7.91 6.46 7.53
N ASP A 63 7.28 7.44 6.90
CA ASP A 63 7.24 8.82 7.38
C ASP A 63 6.19 9.04 8.50
N ILE A 64 5.39 8.01 8.86
CA ILE A 64 4.40 8.12 9.93
C ILE A 64 5.12 8.29 11.28
N PRO A 65 4.89 9.39 12.02
CA PRO A 65 5.60 9.67 13.28
C PRO A 65 5.36 8.61 14.37
N GLY A 66 6.44 8.11 14.98
CA GLY A 66 6.45 6.94 15.86
C GLY A 66 6.12 7.14 17.34
N ARG A 67 5.29 8.13 17.73
CA ARG A 67 5.00 8.36 19.17
C ARG A 67 3.98 7.40 19.79
N ARG A 68 3.14 6.76 18.96
CA ARG A 68 2.11 5.77 19.37
C ARG A 68 1.96 4.73 18.27
N ARG A 69 1.39 3.56 18.58
CA ARG A 69 1.11 2.52 17.58
C ARG A 69 0.14 3.06 16.52
N ALA A 70 0.64 3.31 15.31
CA ALA A 70 -0.17 3.82 14.20
C ALA A 70 -0.90 2.68 13.48
N THR A 71 -2.04 3.01 12.85
CA THR A 71 -2.78 2.10 11.98
C THR A 71 -2.84 2.70 10.57
N LEU A 72 -2.54 1.92 9.54
CA LEU A 72 -2.66 2.36 8.16
C LEU A 72 -3.82 1.64 7.47
N GLY A 73 -4.81 2.40 7.00
CA GLY A 73 -5.88 1.90 6.16
C GLY A 73 -5.44 1.83 4.70
N ALA A 74 -5.80 0.76 3.98
CA ALA A 74 -5.59 0.67 2.54
C ALA A 74 -6.67 -0.21 1.87
N ASP A 75 -6.73 -0.14 0.54
CA ASP A 75 -7.68 -0.93 -0.24
C ASP A 75 -7.33 -2.42 -0.29
N LYS A 76 -8.23 -3.23 -0.86
CA LYS A 76 -8.09 -4.68 -0.88
C LYS A 76 -6.84 -5.17 -1.57
N HIS A 77 -6.31 -4.49 -2.59
CA HIS A 77 -5.16 -4.95 -3.35
C HIS A 77 -3.86 -4.94 -2.53
N TYR A 78 -3.81 -4.12 -1.48
CA TYR A 78 -2.74 -4.08 -0.50
C TYR A 78 -2.74 -5.25 0.51
N ASP A 79 -3.77 -6.11 0.50
CA ASP A 79 -3.74 -7.39 1.25
C ASP A 79 -2.80 -8.36 0.53
N ASP A 80 -1.51 -8.05 0.66
CA ASP A 80 -0.37 -8.75 0.08
C ASP A 80 0.63 -9.05 1.21
N ARG A 81 1.27 -10.22 1.16
CA ARG A 81 2.13 -10.71 2.24
C ARG A 81 3.33 -9.81 2.49
N ASP A 82 3.94 -9.30 1.43
CA ASP A 82 5.14 -8.48 1.55
C ASP A 82 4.77 -7.09 2.06
N PHE A 83 3.67 -6.52 1.56
CA PHE A 83 3.19 -5.23 2.05
C PHE A 83 2.82 -5.27 3.54
N VAL A 84 2.04 -6.28 3.95
CA VAL A 84 1.65 -6.47 5.36
C VAL A 84 2.88 -6.68 6.25
N LYS A 85 3.90 -7.40 5.78
CA LYS A 85 5.16 -7.58 6.50
C LYS A 85 5.91 -6.25 6.65
N CYS A 86 6.03 -5.47 5.57
CA CYS A 86 6.68 -4.16 5.60
C CYS A 86 6.04 -3.22 6.62
N LEU A 87 4.70 -3.12 6.67
CA LEU A 87 4.01 -2.29 7.65
C LEU A 87 4.32 -2.72 9.09
N ARG A 88 4.36 -4.03 9.35
CA ARG A 88 4.68 -4.56 10.68
C ARG A 88 6.12 -4.23 11.09
N THR A 89 7.08 -4.29 10.17
CA THR A 89 8.47 -3.87 10.43
C THR A 89 8.56 -2.38 10.77
N LEU A 90 7.67 -1.55 10.21
CA LEU A 90 7.54 -0.13 10.53
C LEU A 90 6.72 0.14 11.81
N HIS A 91 6.31 -0.90 12.55
CA HIS A 91 5.42 -0.80 13.72
C HIS A 91 4.05 -0.17 13.39
N VAL A 92 3.63 -0.24 12.13
CA VAL A 92 2.32 0.21 11.64
C VAL A 92 1.39 -0.99 11.56
N THR A 93 0.23 -0.89 12.21
CA THR A 93 -0.79 -1.95 12.18
C THR A 93 -1.60 -1.87 10.87
N PRO A 94 -1.67 -2.94 10.06
CA PRO A 94 -2.27 -2.88 8.73
C PRO A 94 -3.79 -3.02 8.76
N HIS A 95 -4.53 -1.90 8.73
CA HIS A 95 -6.00 -1.90 8.58
C HIS A 95 -6.43 -1.99 7.11
N VAL A 96 -5.91 -2.98 6.42
CA VAL A 96 -6.17 -3.19 4.98
C VAL A 96 -7.45 -3.99 4.78
N ALA A 97 -8.21 -3.71 3.72
CA ALA A 97 -9.36 -4.54 3.38
C ALA A 97 -8.93 -5.95 2.99
N GLN A 98 -9.58 -6.97 3.54
CA GLN A 98 -9.24 -8.37 3.27
C GLN A 98 -9.66 -8.82 1.86
N LYS A 99 -8.79 -9.61 1.22
CA LYS A 99 -9.12 -10.48 0.09
C LYS A 99 -9.64 -11.82 0.59
N ASP A 100 -10.21 -12.62 -0.32
CA ASP A 100 -10.66 -14.00 -0.03
C ASP A 100 -9.47 -14.89 0.36
N ILE A 101 -8.36 -14.77 -0.38
CA ILE A 101 -7.05 -15.33 -0.01
C ILE A 101 -6.25 -14.21 0.66
N ARG A 102 -6.29 -14.21 1.99
CA ARG A 102 -5.77 -13.12 2.83
C ARG A 102 -4.30 -13.27 3.20
N ALA A 103 -3.58 -12.14 3.22
CA ALA A 103 -2.28 -12.03 3.89
C ALA A 103 -2.46 -11.57 5.35
N LEU A 104 -3.55 -10.86 5.65
CA LEU A 104 -3.92 -10.46 7.00
C LEU A 104 -4.36 -11.64 7.86
N ASP A 105 -3.80 -11.70 9.07
CA ASP A 105 -4.14 -12.68 10.12
C ASP A 105 -4.97 -12.04 11.25
N ALA A 106 -5.41 -12.87 12.19
CA ALA A 106 -6.24 -12.47 13.32
C ALA A 106 -5.60 -11.41 14.24
N ARG A 107 -4.28 -11.18 14.21
CA ARG A 107 -3.63 -10.13 15.03
C ARG A 107 -4.12 -8.75 14.68
N THR A 108 -4.59 -8.55 13.44
CA THR A 108 -5.20 -7.28 13.02
C THR A 108 -6.72 -7.38 13.08
N THR A 109 -7.30 -8.43 12.52
CA THR A 109 -8.75 -8.44 12.26
C THR A 109 -9.63 -8.74 13.46
N ARG A 110 -9.07 -9.30 14.55
CA ARG A 110 -9.83 -9.57 15.79
C ARG A 110 -10.20 -8.31 16.56
N HIS A 111 -9.53 -7.18 16.30
CA HIS A 111 -9.71 -5.96 17.09
C HIS A 111 -10.89 -5.14 16.56
N ALA A 112 -11.74 -4.66 17.47
CA ALA A 112 -12.90 -3.82 17.10
C ALA A 112 -12.50 -2.59 16.24
N GLY A 113 -11.33 -2.01 16.51
CA GLY A 113 -10.79 -0.89 15.74
C GLY A 113 -10.56 -1.20 14.25
N TYR A 114 -10.27 -2.45 13.89
CA TYR A 114 -10.20 -2.88 12.50
C TYR A 114 -11.58 -2.76 11.84
N GLY A 115 -12.62 -3.33 12.46
CA GLY A 115 -13.99 -3.25 11.97
C GLY A 115 -14.50 -1.81 11.82
N VAL A 116 -14.15 -0.92 12.75
CA VAL A 116 -14.46 0.51 12.67
C VAL A 116 -13.78 1.14 11.45
N SER A 117 -12.47 0.92 11.29
CA SER A 117 -11.69 1.46 10.17
C SER A 117 -12.25 1.01 8.80
N GLN A 118 -12.65 -0.26 8.68
CA GLN A 118 -13.26 -0.79 7.46
C GLN A 118 -14.58 -0.11 7.08
N ARG A 119 -15.39 0.32 8.05
CA ARG A 119 -16.65 1.05 7.81
C ARG A 119 -16.38 2.48 7.38
N PHE A 120 -15.51 3.18 8.09
CA PHE A 120 -15.19 4.59 7.80
C PHE A 120 -14.45 4.76 6.48
N ARG A 121 -13.64 3.79 6.02
CA ARG A 121 -12.96 3.84 4.71
C ARG A 121 -13.91 3.86 3.51
N LYS A 122 -15.15 3.38 3.66
CA LYS A 122 -16.15 3.33 2.57
C LYS A 122 -17.01 4.60 2.47
N ARG A 123 -16.87 5.52 3.43
CA ARG A 123 -17.50 6.83 3.40
C ARG A 123 -16.62 7.79 2.62
#